data_AF-A0AA92IY96-F1
#
_entry.id   AF-A0AA92IY96-F1
#
_cell.length_a   1.000
_cell.length_b   1.000
_cell.length_c   1.000
_cell.angle_alpha   90.00
_cell.angle_beta   90.00
_cell.angle_gamma   90.00
#
_symmetry.space_group_name_H-M   'P 1'
#
loop_
_entity.id
_entity.type
_entity.pdbx_description
1 polymer ?
#
loop_
_entity_poly.entity_id
_entity_poly.type
_entity_poly.pdbx_seq_one_letter_code
_entity_poly.pdbx_strand_id
1 'polypeptide(L)'
;MLIWGYLGIAKEHSHCQIPHKASKLHPLSEEQKEENRQKASARICVEHVNAKIKTFQILTQKYRNRRKRFNLRFNLICGLINFDRGFAVEYK
;
A
#
# COMPACT_ATOMS: atom_id res chain seq x y z
N MET A 1 -4.14 -1.08 -1.89
CA MET A 1 -4.35 -1.86 -3.14
C MET A 1 -4.10 -3.36 -2.91
N LEU A 2 -4.95 -4.01 -2.12
CA LEU A 2 -5.00 -5.47 -1.96
C LEU A 2 -6.48 -5.88 -1.96
N ILE A 3 -7.18 -5.70 -3.10
CA ILE A 3 -8.65 -5.65 -3.04
C ILE A 3 -9.30 -7.03 -3.30
N TRP A 4 -8.94 -7.84 -4.30
CA TRP A 4 -9.65 -9.14 -4.47
C TRP A 4 -8.78 -10.30 -4.99
N GLY A 5 -7.74 -10.02 -5.78
CA GLY A 5 -6.90 -11.05 -6.42
C GLY A 5 -5.88 -11.75 -5.50
N TYR A 6 -5.78 -11.34 -4.24
CA TYR A 6 -4.72 -11.80 -3.33
C TYR A 6 -5.19 -12.81 -2.29
N LEU A 7 -6.42 -13.32 -2.36
CA LEU A 7 -6.86 -14.39 -1.43
C LEU A 7 -5.97 -15.63 -1.53
N GLY A 8 -5.40 -15.89 -2.72
CA GLY A 8 -4.41 -16.94 -2.94
C GLY A 8 -3.07 -16.71 -2.23
N ILE A 9 -2.71 -15.46 -1.92
CA ILE A 9 -1.45 -15.14 -1.21
C ILE A 9 -1.44 -15.70 0.21
N ALA A 10 -2.61 -15.85 0.85
CA ALA A 10 -2.69 -16.48 2.16
C ALA A 10 -2.06 -17.88 2.18
N LYS A 11 -2.08 -18.58 1.03
CA LYS A 11 -1.51 -19.92 0.89
C LYS A 11 0.01 -19.91 0.75
N GLU A 12 0.59 -18.83 0.25
CA GLU A 12 2.03 -18.69 0.02
C GLU A 12 2.76 -17.90 1.12
N HIS A 13 2.04 -17.02 1.82
CA HIS A 13 2.59 -16.17 2.87
C HIS A 13 1.76 -16.25 4.16
N SER A 14 2.28 -17.02 5.12
CA SER A 14 1.64 -17.34 6.41
C SER A 14 1.35 -16.12 7.29
N HIS A 15 2.06 -15.02 7.09
CA HIS A 15 1.94 -13.79 7.88
C HIS A 15 1.11 -12.69 7.20
N CYS A 16 0.41 -13.01 6.10
CA CYS A 16 -0.37 -12.01 5.37
C CYS A 16 -1.65 -11.63 6.15
N GLN A 17 -1.75 -10.37 6.57
CA GLN A 17 -2.95 -9.85 7.21
C GLN A 17 -3.98 -9.41 6.16
N ILE A 18 -4.90 -10.33 5.84
CA ILE A 18 -5.99 -10.08 4.89
C ILE A 18 -7.24 -9.63 5.66
N PRO A 19 -8.03 -8.68 5.12
CA PRO A 19 -9.33 -8.34 5.71
C PRO A 19 -10.32 -9.51 5.61
N HIS A 20 -11.17 -9.66 6.61
CA HIS A 20 -12.24 -10.66 6.61
C HIS A 20 -13.25 -10.36 5.51
N LYS A 21 -13.70 -11.40 4.81
CA LYS A 21 -14.64 -11.28 3.70
C LYS A 21 -16.01 -11.81 4.12
N ALA A 22 -17.05 -11.01 3.89
CA ALA A 22 -18.42 -11.47 4.01
C ALA A 22 -18.79 -12.37 2.81
N SER A 23 -19.59 -13.41 3.04
CA SER A 23 -20.21 -14.22 2.00
C SER A 23 -21.72 -14.23 2.17
N LYS A 24 -22.47 -14.64 1.13
CA LYS A 24 -23.94 -14.63 1.14
C LYS A 24 -24.55 -15.37 2.34
N LEU A 25 -23.88 -16.42 2.81
CA LEU A 25 -24.33 -17.26 3.94
C LEU A 25 -23.58 -16.98 5.24
N HIS A 26 -22.47 -16.23 5.20
CA HIS A 26 -21.65 -15.90 6.36
C HIS A 26 -21.40 -14.40 6.41
N PRO A 27 -22.30 -13.63 7.04
CA PRO A 27 -22.07 -12.22 7.32
C PRO A 27 -20.93 -12.04 8.34
N LEU A 28 -20.28 -10.88 8.30
CA LEU A 28 -19.19 -10.55 9.23
C LEU A 28 -19.73 -10.35 10.65
N SER A 29 -19.05 -10.92 11.63
CA SER A 29 -19.29 -10.59 13.04
C SER A 29 -18.86 -9.15 13.36
N GLU A 30 -19.34 -8.59 14.47
CA GLU A 30 -18.95 -7.23 14.89
C GLU A 30 -17.45 -7.13 15.18
N GLU A 31 -16.84 -8.18 15.73
CA GLU A 31 -15.40 -8.26 15.95
C GLU A 31 -14.61 -8.23 14.63
N GLN A 32 -15.03 -9.01 13.64
CA GLN A 32 -14.40 -9.01 12.30
C GLN A 32 -14.53 -7.66 11.60
N LYS A 33 -15.64 -6.93 11.84
CA LYS A 33 -15.81 -5.57 11.32
C LYS A 33 -14.83 -4.60 11.98
N GLU A 34 -14.62 -4.71 13.30
CA GLU A 34 -13.66 -3.87 14.03
C GLU A 34 -12.23 -4.11 13.56
N GLU A 35 -11.81 -5.37 13.42
CA GLU A 35 -10.48 -5.69 12.88
C GLU A 35 -10.30 -5.13 11.46
N ASN A 36 -11.33 -5.25 10.62
CA ASN A 36 -11.30 -4.69 9.27
C ASN A 36 -11.22 -3.16 9.29
N ARG A 37 -11.87 -2.48 10.23
CA ARG A 37 -11.77 -1.01 10.41
C ARG A 37 -10.36 -0.59 10.77
N GLN A 38 -9.71 -1.27 11.72
CA GLN A 38 -8.33 -0.99 12.12
C GLN A 38 -7.36 -1.19 10.96
N LYS A 39 -7.48 -2.32 10.24
CA LYS A 39 -6.68 -2.60 9.03
C LYS A 39 -6.92 -1.55 7.94
N ALA A 40 -8.17 -1.12 7.73
CA ALA A 40 -8.49 -0.07 6.77
C ALA A 40 -7.88 1.28 7.14
N SER A 41 -7.94 1.67 8.42
CA SER A 41 -7.32 2.89 8.94
C SER A 41 -5.82 2.93 8.66
N ALA A 42 -5.10 1.85 8.97
CA ALA A 42 -3.66 1.74 8.67
C ALA A 42 -3.37 1.83 7.16
N ARG A 43 -4.23 1.25 6.31
CA ARG A 43 -4.08 1.28 4.85
C ARG A 43 -4.26 2.68 4.25
N ILE A 44 -5.10 3.53 4.83
CA ILE A 44 -5.35 4.89 4.33
C ILE A 44 -4.04 5.69 4.22
N CYS A 45 -3.17 5.60 5.23
CA CYS A 45 -1.87 6.26 5.21
C CYS A 45 -1.02 5.81 4.00
N VAL A 46 -0.93 4.49 3.79
CA VAL A 46 -0.18 3.90 2.68
C VAL A 46 -0.79 4.28 1.32
N GLU A 47 -2.11 4.31 1.22
CA GLU A 47 -2.82 4.69 -0.01
C GLU A 47 -2.62 6.17 -0.34
N HIS A 48 -2.58 7.06 0.67
CA HIS A 48 -2.22 8.46 0.47
C HIS A 48 -0.75 8.65 0.01
N VAL A 49 0.18 7.79 0.46
CA VAL A 49 1.57 7.81 -0.05
C VAL A 49 1.61 7.35 -1.50
N ASN A 50 0.94 6.23 -1.81
CA ASN A 50 0.86 5.72 -3.18
C ASN A 50 0.20 6.71 -4.15
N ALA A 51 -0.82 7.44 -3.70
CA ALA A 51 -1.45 8.50 -4.48
C ALA A 51 -0.46 9.62 -4.79
N LYS A 52 0.32 10.10 -3.80
CA LYS A 52 1.38 11.10 -4.03
C LYS A 52 2.46 10.58 -4.97
N ILE A 53 2.90 9.32 -4.85
CA ILE A 53 3.91 8.77 -5.78
C ILE A 53 3.38 8.76 -7.22
N LYS A 54 2.10 8.47 -7.43
CA LYS A 54 1.47 8.44 -8.76
C LYS A 54 1.36 9.82 -9.41
N THR A 55 1.43 10.94 -8.66
CA THR A 55 1.41 12.29 -9.26
C THR A 55 2.66 12.58 -10.10
N PHE A 56 3.81 12.00 -9.73
CA PHE A 56 5.08 12.14 -10.45
C PHE A 56 5.12 11.41 -11.80
N GLN A 57 4.03 10.72 -12.16
CA GLN A 57 3.83 10.00 -13.43
C GLN A 57 4.82 8.87 -13.74
N ILE A 58 5.89 8.73 -12.95
CA ILE A 58 6.93 7.71 -13.09
C ILE A 58 6.36 6.28 -12.97
N LEU A 59 5.29 6.11 -12.19
CA LEU A 59 4.53 4.86 -12.06
C LEU A 59 3.20 4.85 -12.83
N THR A 60 2.70 6.03 -13.23
CA THR A 60 1.37 6.17 -13.84
C THR A 60 1.44 6.00 -15.35
N GLN A 61 2.49 6.51 -15.98
CA GLN A 61 2.72 6.42 -17.41
C GLN A 61 3.78 5.38 -17.76
N LYS A 62 3.81 4.94 -19.02
CA LYS A 62 4.88 4.08 -19.53
C LYS A 62 6.21 4.80 -19.39
N TYR A 63 7.09 4.28 -18.55
CA TYR A 63 8.42 4.85 -18.35
C TYR A 63 9.28 4.73 -19.62
N ARG A 64 9.60 5.86 -20.26
CA ARG A 64 10.36 5.90 -21.52
C ARG A 64 11.87 6.11 -21.34
N ASN A 65 12.35 6.40 -20.13
CA ASN A 65 13.77 6.69 -19.89
C ASN A 65 14.58 5.41 -19.57
N ARG A 66 15.91 5.47 -19.64
CA ARG A 66 16.80 4.33 -19.35
C ARG A 66 16.60 3.83 -17.92
N ARG A 67 16.35 2.52 -17.75
CA ARG A 67 16.03 1.90 -16.46
C ARG A 67 17.18 1.90 -15.44
N LYS A 68 18.44 2.05 -15.87
CA LYS A 68 19.62 2.03 -14.97
C LYS A 68 19.53 3.03 -13.81
N ARG A 69 18.86 4.17 -14.01
CA ARG A 69 18.68 5.22 -12.97
C ARG A 69 17.24 5.32 -12.44
N PHE A 70 16.38 4.34 -12.74
CA PHE A 70 15.00 4.34 -12.28
C PHE A 70 14.92 4.34 -10.75
N ASN A 71 15.65 3.41 -10.11
CA ASN A 71 15.68 3.29 -8.64
C ASN A 71 16.16 4.59 -7.98
N LEU A 72 17.20 5.23 -8.51
CA LEU A 72 17.69 6.51 -7.98
C LEU A 72 16.61 7.60 -8.03
N ARG A 73 15.93 7.76 -9.18
CA ARG A 73 14.85 8.75 -9.32
C ARG A 73 13.67 8.44 -8.42
N PHE A 74 13.32 7.17 -8.30
CA PHE A 74 12.24 6.72 -7.43
C PHE A 74 12.56 6.98 -5.95
N ASN A 75 13.78 6.65 -5.50
CA ASN A 75 14.24 6.91 -4.14
C ASN A 75 14.22 8.40 -3.80
N LEU A 76 14.63 9.27 -4.73
CA LEU A 76 14.56 10.72 -4.55
C LEU A 76 13.11 11.21 -4.40
N ILE A 77 12.19 10.71 -5.21
CA ILE A 77 10.75 11.03 -5.08
C ILE A 77 10.21 10.56 -3.72
N CYS A 78 10.55 9.35 -3.29
CA CYS A 78 10.16 8.84 -1.97
C CYS A 78 10.74 9.72 -0.85
N GLY A 79 12.00 10.14 -0.96
CA GLY A 79 12.63 11.07 -0.01
C GLY A 79 11.88 12.40 0.07
N LEU A 80 11.51 12.98 -1.07
CA LEU A 80 10.71 14.22 -1.12
C LEU A 80 9.33 14.04 -0.48
N ILE A 81 8.64 12.93 -0.74
CA ILE A 81 7.32 12.64 -0.16
C ILE A 81 7.41 12.43 1.35
N ASN A 82 8.49 11.81 1.84
CA ASN A 82 8.72 11.62 3.27
C ASN A 82 9.01 12.97 3.96
N PHE A 83 9.83 13.81 3.34
CA PHE A 83 10.11 15.17 3.83
C PHE A 83 8.83 16.02 3.91
N ASP A 84 8.03 16.04 2.84
CA ASP A 84 6.75 16.76 2.78
C ASP A 84 5.72 16.28 3.81
N ARG A 85 5.82 15.01 4.24
CA ARG A 85 4.96 14.45 5.30
C ARG A 85 5.50 14.64 6.71
N GLY A 86 6.69 15.21 6.88
CA GLY A 86 7.34 15.31 8.19
C GLY A 86 7.74 13.95 8.78
N PHE A 87 7.84 12.90 7.94
CA PHE A 87 8.46 11.64 8.35
C PHE A 87 9.97 11.88 8.39
N ALA A 88 10.46 12.39 9.52
CA ALA A 88 11.88 12.38 9.83
C ALA A 88 12.31 10.91 9.94
N VAL A 89 12.88 10.37 8.86
CA VAL A 89 13.57 9.09 8.94
C VAL A 89 14.87 9.39 9.68
N GLU A 90 14.89 9.12 10.99
CA GLU A 90 16.15 9.01 11.72
C GLU A 90 16.96 7.90 11.06
N TYR A 91 17.99 8.29 10.30
CA TYR A 91 19.03 7.35 9.88
C TYR A 91 19.80 6.96 11.15
N LYS A 92 19.56 5.75 11.65
CA LYS A 92 20.49 5.06 12.56
C LYS A 92 21.66 4.50 11.76
#